data_AF-A0A2D8JJJ2-F1
#
_entry.id   AF-A0A2D8JJJ2-F1
#
_cell.length_a   1.000
_cell.length_b   1.000
_cell.length_c   1.000
_cell.angle_alpha   90.00
_cell.angle_beta   90.00
_cell.angle_gamma   90.00
#
_symmetry.space_group_name_H-M   'P 1'
#
loop_
_entity.id
_entity.type
_entity.pdbx_description
1 polymer ?
#
loop_
_entity_poly.entity_id
_entity_poly.type
_entity_poly.pdbx_seq_one_letter_code
_entity_poly.pdbx_strand_id
1 'polypeptide(L)'
;PVAASLASDVCIHGHLCAGSAALESAIAGIPTILINREDSKASILAQLPKNSVVFANWNDATDSINGYFSSAKKNPEFGDWSSIINDLDPFRDGLGAQRIGNFLESLFQGFDEGLRKEDVMARAVEIYANKWGSDKIIK
;
A
#
# COMPACT_ATOMS: atom_id res chain seq x y z
N PRO A 1 -1.72 13.57 -0.07
CA PRO A 1 -1.40 12.96 -1.39
C PRO A 1 -2.60 12.22 -1.98
N VAL A 2 -3.11 11.21 -1.26
CA VAL A 2 -4.26 10.40 -1.70
C VAL A 2 -5.51 11.21 -2.07
N ALA A 3 -5.80 12.30 -1.34
CA ALA A 3 -6.94 13.18 -1.64
C ALA A 3 -6.87 13.80 -3.05
N ALA A 4 -5.66 14.16 -3.51
CA ALA A 4 -5.47 14.66 -4.87
C ALA A 4 -5.60 13.53 -5.89
N SER A 5 -5.03 12.35 -5.59
CA SER A 5 -5.12 11.16 -6.45
C SER A 5 -6.56 10.70 -6.67
N LEU A 6 -7.40 10.75 -5.64
CA LEU A 6 -8.83 10.41 -5.75
C LEU A 6 -9.62 11.35 -6.68
N ALA A 7 -9.12 12.56 -6.92
CA ALA A 7 -9.69 13.52 -7.86
C ALA A 7 -9.02 13.47 -9.25
N SER A 8 -8.10 12.53 -9.46
CA SER A 8 -7.26 12.43 -10.67
C SER A 8 -7.50 11.11 -11.41
N ASP A 9 -7.24 11.09 -12.72
CA ASP A 9 -7.29 9.85 -13.52
C ASP A 9 -6.02 9.00 -13.37
N VAL A 10 -4.90 9.63 -13.03
CA VAL A 10 -3.58 8.99 -12.88
C VAL A 10 -2.77 9.73 -11.82
N CYS A 11 -1.99 8.99 -11.04
CA CYS A 11 -0.97 9.53 -10.14
C CYS A 11 0.44 9.29 -10.73
N ILE A 12 1.28 10.31 -10.71
CA ILE A 12 2.69 10.22 -11.13
C ILE A 12 3.56 10.58 -9.94
N HIS A 13 4.43 9.67 -9.53
CA HIS A 13 5.36 9.88 -8.45
C HIS A 13 6.81 9.93 -8.96
N GLY A 14 7.49 11.06 -8.72
CA GLY A 14 8.76 11.38 -9.39
C GLY A 14 10.01 10.67 -8.84
N HIS A 15 9.93 9.99 -7.69
CA HIS A 15 11.09 9.39 -7.02
C HIS A 15 10.77 8.00 -6.46
N LEU A 16 11.28 6.95 -7.10
CA LEU A 16 11.04 5.56 -6.66
C LEU A 16 11.50 5.29 -5.21
N CYS A 17 12.53 5.99 -4.73
CA CYS A 17 13.04 5.84 -3.36
C CYS A 17 12.09 6.37 -2.26
N ALA A 18 11.09 7.19 -2.60
CA ALA A 18 10.21 7.89 -1.67
C ALA A 18 8.71 7.59 -1.92
N GLY A 19 8.42 6.39 -2.43
CA GLY A 19 7.11 6.04 -3.01
C GLY A 19 5.94 5.83 -2.04
N SER A 20 5.96 6.33 -0.80
CA SER A 20 4.83 6.17 0.15
C SER A 20 3.54 6.81 -0.39
N ALA A 21 3.63 8.03 -0.94
CA ALA A 21 2.50 8.70 -1.57
C ALA A 21 1.99 7.97 -2.83
N ALA A 22 2.88 7.28 -3.55
CA ALA A 22 2.52 6.45 -4.69
C ALA A 22 1.75 5.21 -4.22
N LEU A 23 2.25 4.54 -3.19
CA LEU A 23 1.59 3.39 -2.58
C LEU A 23 0.18 3.75 -2.07
N GLU A 24 0.02 4.86 -1.36
CA GLU A 24 -1.31 5.35 -0.92
C GLU A 24 -2.29 5.52 -2.09
N SER A 25 -1.79 6.05 -3.22
CA SER A 25 -2.60 6.27 -4.42
C SER A 25 -2.98 4.95 -5.11
N ALA A 26 -2.04 4.01 -5.17
CA ALA A 26 -2.28 2.67 -5.71
C ALA A 26 -3.27 1.86 -4.85
N ILE A 27 -3.15 1.94 -3.51
CA ILE A 27 -4.11 1.31 -2.57
C ILE A 27 -5.52 1.89 -2.75
N ALA A 28 -5.62 3.19 -3.03
CA ALA A 28 -6.88 3.84 -3.34
C ALA A 28 -7.47 3.44 -4.72
N GLY A 29 -6.81 2.57 -5.47
CA GLY A 29 -7.26 2.09 -6.77
C GLY A 29 -6.99 3.05 -7.93
N ILE A 30 -6.13 4.04 -7.74
CA ILE A 30 -5.76 5.00 -8.78
C ILE A 30 -4.55 4.46 -9.56
N PRO A 31 -4.59 4.42 -10.91
CA PRO A 31 -3.44 4.07 -11.73
C PRO A 31 -2.25 4.94 -11.34
N THR A 32 -1.18 4.32 -10.83
CA THR A 32 -0.07 5.06 -10.23
C THR A 32 1.26 4.60 -10.83
N ILE A 33 2.01 5.54 -11.40
CA ILE A 33 3.33 5.27 -12.00
C ILE A 33 4.46 5.94 -11.20
N LEU A 34 5.66 5.38 -11.33
CA LEU A 34 6.87 5.79 -10.64
C LEU A 34 7.96 6.17 -11.65
N ILE A 35 8.69 7.25 -11.39
CA ILE A 35 9.92 7.58 -12.11
C ILE A 35 11.13 7.11 -11.27
N ASN A 36 11.91 6.20 -11.83
CA ASN A 36 13.13 5.66 -11.23
C ASN A 36 14.40 6.32 -11.80
N ARG A 37 14.46 7.65 -11.70
CA ARG A 37 15.60 8.46 -12.17
C ARG A 37 16.93 8.19 -11.45
N GLU A 38 16.84 7.63 -10.24
CA GLU A 38 17.98 7.39 -9.34
C GLU A 38 18.50 5.95 -9.41
N ASP A 39 17.93 5.10 -10.27
CA ASP A 39 18.26 3.67 -10.36
C ASP A 39 18.25 2.99 -8.98
N SER A 40 17.18 3.22 -8.20
CA SER A 40 17.04 2.75 -6.82
C SER A 40 16.75 1.24 -6.73
N LYS A 41 17.74 0.41 -7.05
CA LYS A 41 17.61 -1.07 -7.12
C LYS A 41 17.27 -1.74 -5.79
N ALA A 42 17.62 -1.11 -4.67
CA ALA A 42 17.40 -1.69 -3.34
C ALA A 42 15.93 -1.59 -2.87
N SER A 43 15.10 -0.77 -3.52
CA SER A 43 13.70 -0.61 -3.14
C SER A 43 12.86 -1.79 -3.61
N ILE A 44 11.93 -2.27 -2.78
CA ILE A 44 10.92 -3.26 -3.19
C ILE A 44 10.09 -2.77 -4.38
N LEU A 45 9.89 -1.45 -4.50
CA LEU A 45 9.16 -0.84 -5.61
C LEU A 45 9.88 -1.02 -6.96
N ALA A 46 11.18 -1.33 -6.97
CA ALA A 46 11.91 -1.65 -8.20
C ALA A 46 11.50 -3.00 -8.82
N GLN A 47 10.74 -3.83 -8.08
CA GLN A 47 10.18 -5.10 -8.57
C GLN A 47 8.88 -4.90 -9.37
N LEU A 48 8.28 -3.71 -9.32
CA LEU A 48 7.09 -3.39 -10.09
C LEU A 48 7.38 -3.46 -11.61
N PRO A 49 6.36 -3.79 -12.43
CA PRO A 49 6.50 -3.89 -13.88
C PRO A 49 7.14 -2.65 -14.52
N LYS A 50 8.21 -2.88 -15.28
CA LYS A 50 8.90 -1.83 -16.03
C LYS A 50 8.07 -1.42 -17.23
N ASN A 51 8.11 -0.13 -17.59
CA ASN A 51 7.42 0.47 -18.74
C ASN A 51 5.88 0.44 -18.67
N SER A 52 5.30 -0.03 -17.56
CA SER A 52 3.86 0.06 -17.27
C SER A 52 3.59 0.67 -15.90
N VAL A 53 4.49 0.47 -14.92
CA VAL A 53 4.41 1.08 -13.59
C VAL A 53 5.66 1.88 -13.27
N VAL A 54 6.85 1.31 -13.50
CA VAL A 54 8.13 1.97 -13.24
C VAL A 54 8.79 2.38 -14.55
N PHE A 55 9.11 3.66 -14.68
CA PHE A 55 9.76 4.25 -15.84
C PHE A 55 11.14 4.79 -15.46
N ALA A 56 12.14 4.56 -16.32
CA ALA A 56 13.50 5.05 -16.08
C ALA A 56 13.64 6.56 -16.34
N ASN A 57 12.79 7.11 -17.21
CA ASN A 57 12.83 8.51 -17.64
C ASN A 57 11.43 9.04 -17.97
N TRP A 58 11.34 10.37 -18.11
CA TRP A 58 10.09 11.08 -18.39
C TRP A 58 9.55 10.87 -19.80
N ASN A 59 10.40 10.60 -20.79
CA ASN A 59 9.95 10.40 -22.17
C ASN A 59 9.12 9.12 -22.26
N ASP A 60 9.65 8.01 -21.76
CA ASP A 60 8.94 6.72 -21.73
C ASP A 60 7.64 6.80 -20.92
N ALA A 61 7.67 7.52 -19.79
CA ALA A 61 6.47 7.74 -18.98
C ALA A 61 5.42 8.57 -19.74
N THR A 62 5.83 9.63 -20.43
CA THR A 62 4.93 10.49 -21.20
C THR A 62 4.32 9.74 -22.38
N ASP A 63 5.12 8.95 -23.10
CA ASP A 63 4.64 8.11 -24.20
C ASP A 63 3.61 7.08 -23.72
N SER A 64 3.88 6.45 -22.57
CA SER A 64 2.95 5.49 -21.95
C SER A 64 1.65 6.15 -21.48
N ILE A 65 1.72 7.34 -20.87
CA ILE A 65 0.56 8.14 -20.48
C ILE A 65 -0.28 8.51 -21.72
N ASN A 66 0.36 9.02 -22.77
CA ASN A 66 -0.32 9.39 -24.01
C ASN A 66 -0.99 8.16 -24.64
N GLY A 67 -0.31 7.00 -24.65
CA GLY A 67 -0.89 5.73 -25.10
C GLY A 67 -2.11 5.31 -24.28
N TYR A 68 -2.04 5.46 -22.95
CA TYR A 68 -3.14 5.13 -22.04
C TYR A 68 -4.40 5.98 -22.30
N PHE A 69 -4.23 7.29 -22.50
CA PHE A 69 -5.36 8.21 -22.74
C PHE A 69 -5.87 8.23 -24.18
N SER A 70 -5.01 7.95 -25.18
CA SER A 70 -5.41 7.93 -26.60
C SER A 70 -6.06 6.61 -27.03
N SER A 71 -5.83 5.53 -26.29
CA SER A 71 -6.40 4.23 -26.62
C SER A 71 -7.87 4.13 -26.22
N ALA A 72 -8.73 3.69 -27.15
CA ALA A 72 -10.12 3.33 -26.86
C ALA A 72 -10.23 2.18 -25.85
N LYS A 73 -9.21 1.31 -25.80
CA LYS A 73 -9.08 0.24 -24.81
C LYS A 73 -7.92 0.55 -23.87
N LYS A 74 -8.24 0.99 -22.65
CA LYS A 74 -7.24 1.27 -21.61
C LYS A 74 -6.35 0.04 -21.37
N ASN A 75 -5.04 0.25 -21.31
CA ASN A 75 -4.08 -0.80 -20.94
C ASN A 75 -4.28 -1.15 -19.45
N PRO A 76 -4.71 -2.39 -19.10
CA PRO A 76 -4.96 -2.76 -17.72
C PRO A 76 -3.68 -2.85 -16.88
N GLU A 77 -2.51 -2.99 -17.50
CA GLU A 77 -1.23 -3.07 -16.79
C GLU A 77 -0.68 -1.68 -16.41
N PHE A 78 -1.22 -0.60 -16.98
CA PHE A 78 -0.75 0.75 -16.73
C PHE A 78 -1.06 1.17 -15.30
N GLY A 79 0.00 1.39 -14.52
CA GLY A 79 -0.10 1.75 -13.10
C GLY A 79 -0.67 0.64 -12.21
N ASP A 80 -0.61 -0.64 -12.63
CA ASP A 80 -1.09 -1.77 -11.83
C ASP A 80 -0.03 -2.28 -10.83
N TRP A 81 -0.34 -2.19 -9.54
CA TRP A 81 0.53 -2.61 -8.44
C TRP A 81 0.24 -4.02 -7.92
N SER A 82 -0.65 -4.77 -8.59
CA SER A 82 -1.11 -6.09 -8.15
C SER A 82 0.00 -7.07 -7.78
N SER A 83 1.19 -6.94 -8.40
CA SER A 83 2.33 -7.83 -8.17
C SER A 83 2.94 -7.75 -6.77
N ILE A 84 2.84 -6.63 -6.06
CA ILE A 84 3.43 -6.45 -4.71
C ILE A 84 2.49 -5.82 -3.69
N ILE A 85 1.32 -5.29 -4.11
CA ILE A 85 0.46 -4.49 -3.23
C ILE A 85 -0.05 -5.28 -2.02
N ASN A 86 -0.26 -6.59 -2.16
CA ASN A 86 -0.67 -7.47 -1.05
C ASN A 86 0.45 -7.69 -0.02
N ASP A 87 1.71 -7.59 -0.44
CA ASP A 87 2.86 -7.72 0.47
C ASP A 87 3.04 -6.44 1.29
N LEU A 88 2.67 -5.29 0.72
CA LEU A 88 2.78 -3.98 1.35
C LEU A 88 1.58 -3.63 2.25
N ASP A 89 0.37 -3.91 1.79
CA ASP A 89 -0.85 -3.82 2.58
C ASP A 89 -1.68 -5.10 2.36
N PRO A 90 -1.61 -6.07 3.28
CA PRO A 90 -2.34 -7.33 3.15
C PRO A 90 -3.83 -7.22 3.50
N PHE A 91 -4.29 -6.07 3.99
CA PHE A 91 -5.68 -5.89 4.41
C PHE A 91 -6.51 -5.15 3.37
N ARG A 92 -6.06 -3.96 2.94
CA ARG A 92 -6.71 -3.10 1.92
C ARG A 92 -8.23 -2.89 2.10
N ASP A 93 -8.72 -2.99 3.34
CA ASP A 93 -10.15 -2.96 3.68
C ASP A 93 -10.57 -1.63 4.33
N GLY A 94 -9.63 -0.70 4.51
CA GLY A 94 -9.87 0.58 5.18
C GLY A 94 -10.11 0.48 6.69
N LEU A 95 -9.99 -0.70 7.30
CA LEU A 95 -10.29 -0.94 8.71
C LEU A 95 -9.07 -0.79 9.63
N GLY A 96 -8.00 -0.13 9.16
CA GLY A 96 -6.76 0.06 9.93
C GLY A 96 -7.00 0.74 11.29
N ALA A 97 -7.80 1.81 11.31
CA ALA A 97 -8.16 2.51 12.55
C ALA A 97 -8.95 1.61 13.50
N GLN A 98 -9.89 0.80 12.99
CA GLN A 98 -10.67 -0.13 13.79
C GLN A 98 -9.80 -1.26 14.37
N ARG A 99 -8.85 -1.79 13.59
CA ARG A 99 -7.88 -2.79 14.05
C ARG A 99 -7.08 -2.28 15.25
N ILE A 100 -6.49 -1.09 15.11
CA ILE A 100 -5.72 -0.48 16.20
C ILE A 100 -6.60 -0.15 17.39
N GLY A 101 -7.81 0.40 17.16
CA GLY A 101 -8.77 0.70 18.23
C GLY A 101 -9.13 -0.53 19.06
N ASN A 102 -9.53 -1.63 18.40
CA ASN A 102 -9.87 -2.89 19.09
C ASN A 102 -8.68 -3.49 19.85
N PHE A 103 -7.46 -3.37 19.29
CA PHE A 103 -6.26 -3.86 19.96
C PHE A 103 -5.96 -3.07 21.23
N LEU A 104 -6.01 -1.73 21.15
CA LEU A 104 -5.83 -0.85 22.32
C LEU A 104 -6.90 -1.08 23.38
N GLU A 105 -8.16 -1.24 22.98
CA GLU A 105 -9.27 -1.58 23.89
C GLU A 105 -8.98 -2.90 24.64
N SER A 106 -8.51 -3.92 23.95
CA SER A 106 -8.17 -5.22 24.54
C SER A 106 -7.05 -5.12 25.59
N LEU A 107 -6.07 -4.24 25.33
CA LEU A 107 -5.00 -3.93 26.28
C LEU A 107 -5.53 -3.22 27.52
N PHE A 108 -6.34 -2.17 27.35
CA PHE A 108 -6.91 -1.41 28.48
C PHE A 108 -7.75 -2.30 29.39
N GLN A 109 -8.65 -3.09 28.83
CA GLN A 109 -9.46 -4.04 29.60
C GLN A 109 -8.59 -5.00 30.43
N GLY A 110 -7.46 -5.45 29.87
CA GLY A 110 -6.59 -6.41 30.57
C GLY A 110 -5.87 -5.77 31.75
N PHE A 111 -5.44 -4.52 31.61
CA PHE A 111 -4.86 -3.77 32.71
C PHE A 111 -5.90 -3.39 33.77
N ASP A 112 -7.12 -3.04 33.38
CA ASP A 112 -8.22 -2.74 34.30
C ASP A 112 -8.63 -3.98 35.13
N GLU A 113 -8.47 -5.17 34.57
CA GLU A 113 -8.64 -6.46 35.28
C GLU A 113 -7.46 -6.83 36.19
N GLY A 114 -6.39 -6.03 36.24
CA GLY A 114 -5.21 -6.27 37.06
C GLY A 114 -4.28 -7.37 36.54
N LEU A 115 -4.41 -7.76 35.26
CA LEU A 115 -3.53 -8.75 34.64
C LEU A 115 -2.11 -8.21 34.49
N ARG A 116 -1.13 -9.12 34.50
CA ARG A 116 0.26 -8.76 34.21
C ARG A 116 0.42 -8.47 32.72
N LYS A 117 1.41 -7.63 32.39
CA LYS A 117 1.72 -7.20 31.03
C LYS A 117 1.77 -8.35 30.03
N GLU A 118 2.43 -9.45 30.37
CA GLU A 118 2.60 -10.62 29.50
C GLU A 118 1.25 -11.28 29.18
N ASP A 119 0.38 -11.40 30.19
CA ASP A 119 -0.94 -11.99 30.08
C ASP A 119 -1.88 -11.09 29.25
N VAL A 120 -1.80 -9.76 29.44
CA VAL A 120 -2.53 -8.76 28.64
C VAL A 120 -2.14 -8.82 27.18
N MET A 121 -0.84 -8.87 26.88
CA MET A 121 -0.32 -8.93 25.52
C MET A 121 -0.75 -10.22 24.81
N ALA A 122 -0.62 -11.37 25.47
CA ALA A 122 -1.03 -12.65 24.92
C ALA A 122 -2.53 -12.66 24.58
N ARG A 123 -3.36 -12.16 25.50
CA ARG A 123 -4.82 -12.02 25.30
C ARG A 123 -5.16 -11.09 24.14
N ALA A 124 -4.55 -9.92 24.06
CA ALA A 124 -4.83 -8.96 22.98
C ALA A 124 -4.43 -9.50 21.61
N VAL A 125 -3.29 -10.21 21.52
CA VAL A 125 -2.85 -10.90 20.30
C VAL A 125 -3.83 -12.02 19.92
N GLU A 126 -4.31 -12.81 20.87
CA GLU A 126 -5.30 -13.86 20.63
C GLU A 126 -6.62 -13.28 20.10
N ILE A 127 -7.15 -12.23 20.73
CA ILE A 127 -8.36 -11.53 20.29
C ILE A 127 -8.16 -10.95 18.87
N TYR A 128 -7.01 -10.33 18.62
CA TYR A 128 -6.68 -9.80 17.30
C TYR A 128 -6.63 -10.90 16.25
N ALA A 129 -5.91 -11.99 16.51
CA ALA A 129 -5.77 -13.12 15.59
C ALA A 129 -7.12 -13.77 15.27
N ASN A 130 -7.98 -13.96 16.27
CA ASN A 130 -9.33 -14.51 16.10
C ASN A 130 -10.22 -13.61 15.22
N LYS A 131 -10.05 -12.29 15.29
CA LYS A 131 -10.87 -11.33 14.54
C LYS A 131 -10.33 -11.02 13.15
N TRP A 132 -9.01 -10.91 13.00
CA TRP A 132 -8.36 -10.34 11.81
C TRP A 132 -7.50 -11.35 11.04
N GLY A 133 -7.32 -12.55 11.56
CA GLY A 133 -6.53 -13.63 10.96
C GLY A 133 -5.17 -13.81 11.63
N SER A 134 -4.85 -15.06 11.97
CA SER A 134 -3.56 -15.43 12.58
C SER A 134 -2.38 -15.25 11.62
N ASP A 135 -2.62 -15.26 10.31
CA ASP A 135 -1.62 -14.96 9.27
C ASP A 135 -1.13 -13.50 9.31
N LYS A 136 -1.82 -12.64 10.06
CA LYS A 136 -1.49 -11.22 10.23
C LYS A 136 -0.59 -10.95 11.43
N ILE A 137 -0.25 -11.98 12.21
CA ILE A 137 0.67 -11.88 13.34
C ILE A 137 2.09 -12.17 12.86
N ILE A 138 2.97 -11.18 12.97
CA ILE A 138 4.40 -11.34 12.68
C ILE A 138 5.07 -12.03 13.87
N LYS A 139 5.83 -13.09 13.59
CA LYS A 139 6.58 -13.85 14.60
C LYS A 139 7.99 -13.31 14.76
#